data_AF-A0A1Q6CN69-F1
#
_entry.id   AF-A0A1Q6CN69-F1
#
_cell.length_a   1.000
_cell.length_b   1.000
_cell.length_c   1.000
_cell.angle_alpha   90.00
_cell.angle_beta   90.00
_cell.angle_gamma   90.00
#
_symmetry.space_group_name_H-M   'P 1'
#
loop_
_entity.id
_entity.type
_entity.pdbx_description
1 polymer ?
#
loop_
_entity_poly.entity_id
_entity_poly.type
_entity_poly.pdbx_seq_one_letter_code
_entity_poly.pdbx_strand_id
1 'polypeptide(L)'
;MKFLNFKEKMVVCVCWLATLLMCGSGVYQFTQDSLSALELTNIIGVSLMFFGLGLAPKIFFTPIKQLFSTTYKLEALVNDKLQQGIVISGLSISMFALFAQIM
;
A
#
# COMPACT_ATOMS: atom_id res chain seq x y z
N MET A 1 -4.51 15.84 -14.26
CA MET A 1 -4.83 14.41 -14.03
C MET A 1 -4.38 13.62 -15.24
N LYS A 2 -3.52 12.61 -15.05
CA LYS A 2 -3.17 11.69 -16.14
C LYS A 2 -4.39 10.82 -16.46
N PHE A 3 -4.77 10.76 -17.74
CA PHE A 3 -5.82 9.83 -18.18
C PHE A 3 -5.25 8.41 -18.09
N LEU A 4 -5.63 7.68 -17.04
CA LEU A 4 -5.31 6.27 -16.88
C LEU A 4 -6.13 5.44 -17.85
N ASN A 5 -5.51 4.39 -18.40
CA ASN A 5 -6.23 3.38 -19.14
C ASN A 5 -7.25 2.65 -18.24
N PHE A 6 -8.30 2.08 -18.83
CA PHE A 6 -9.37 1.40 -18.07
C PHE A 6 -8.82 0.28 -17.16
N LYS A 7 -7.80 -0.45 -17.64
CA LYS A 7 -7.11 -1.50 -16.88
C LYS A 7 -6.40 -0.95 -15.64
N GLU A 8 -5.68 0.16 -15.78
CA GLU A 8 -4.98 0.78 -14.66
C GLU A 8 -5.97 1.31 -13.62
N LYS A 9 -7.09 1.89 -14.08
CA LYS A 9 -8.18 2.37 -13.22
C LYS A 9 -8.83 1.23 -12.42
N MET A 10 -9.00 0.06 -13.04
CA MET A 10 -9.44 -1.15 -12.33
C MET A 10 -8.46 -1.58 -11.24
N VAL A 11 -7.16 -1.59 -11.52
CA VAL A 11 -6.13 -1.96 -10.53
C VAL A 11 -6.14 -1.01 -9.33
N VAL A 12 -6.26 0.30 -9.58
CA VAL A 12 -6.40 1.30 -8.50
C VAL A 12 -7.64 1.02 -7.67
N CYS A 13 -8.80 0.81 -8.31
CA CYS A 13 -10.03 0.49 -7.61
C CYS A 13 -9.91 -0.77 -6.76
N VAL A 14 -9.32 -1.84 -7.28
CA VAL A 14 -9.13 -3.11 -6.55
C VAL A 14 -8.17 -2.92 -5.37
N CYS A 15 -7.04 -2.23 -5.56
CA CYS A 15 -6.12 -1.93 -4.46
C CYS A 15 -6.78 -1.11 -3.36
N TRP A 16 -7.56 -0.09 -3.72
CA TRP A 16 -8.28 0.73 -2.75
C TRP A 16 -9.35 -0.08 -2.03
N LEU A 17 -10.11 -0.92 -2.75
CA LEU A 17 -11.11 -1.79 -2.14
C LEU A 17 -10.46 -2.76 -1.13
N ALA A 18 -9.31 -3.33 -1.50
CA ALA A 18 -8.53 -4.20 -0.62
C ALA A 18 -8.01 -3.44 0.62
N THR A 19 -7.46 -2.23 0.45
CA THR A 19 -7.06 -1.36 1.56
C THR A 19 -8.22 -1.10 2.51
N LEU A 20 -9.42 -0.77 1.99
CA LEU A 20 -10.61 -0.52 2.81
C LEU A 20 -11.07 -1.78 3.55
N LEU A 21 -11.06 -2.94 2.89
CA LEU A 21 -11.39 -4.23 3.50
C LEU A 21 -10.39 -4.62 4.60
N MET A 22 -9.09 -4.43 4.39
CA MET A 22 -8.06 -4.73 5.38
C MET A 22 -8.16 -3.79 6.59
N CYS A 23 -8.29 -2.48 6.37
CA CYS A 23 -8.52 -1.54 7.48
C CYS A 23 -9.83 -1.83 8.21
N GLY A 24 -10.92 -2.07 7.48
CA GLY A 24 -12.23 -2.35 8.07
C GLY A 24 -12.25 -3.63 8.89
N SER A 25 -11.68 -4.72 8.36
CA SER A 25 -11.59 -5.99 9.08
C SER A 25 -10.61 -5.93 10.26
N GLY A 26 -9.51 -5.19 10.14
CA GLY A 26 -8.58 -4.95 11.25
C GLY A 26 -9.24 -4.19 12.41
N VAL A 27 -9.92 -3.08 12.13
CA VAL A 27 -10.64 -2.29 13.15
C VAL A 27 -11.79 -3.09 13.78
N TYR A 28 -12.51 -3.87 12.97
CA TYR A 28 -13.59 -4.74 13.47
C TYR A 28 -13.06 -5.81 14.43
N GLN A 29 -11.95 -6.48 14.10
CA GLN A 29 -11.33 -7.46 14.99
C GLN A 29 -10.74 -6.83 16.26
N PHE A 30 -10.20 -5.61 16.17
CA PHE A 30 -9.72 -4.87 17.33
C PHE A 30 -10.87 -4.49 18.29
N THR A 31 -12.03 -4.11 17.75
CA THR A 31 -13.22 -3.79 18.56
C THR A 31 -13.78 -5.02 19.28
N GLN A 32 -13.55 -6.22 18.74
CA GLN A 32 -13.93 -7.49 19.37
C GLN A 32 -12.84 -8.06 20.29
N ASP A 33 -11.83 -7.27 20.66
CA ASP A 33 -10.70 -7.68 21.52
C ASP A 33 -9.93 -8.92 21.00
N SER A 34 -10.14 -9.30 19.75
CA SER A 34 -9.56 -10.49 19.13
C SER A 34 -8.19 -10.19 18.51
N LEU A 35 -7.76 -8.92 18.54
CA LEU A 35 -6.59 -8.44 17.84
C LEU A 35 -5.82 -7.43 18.69
N SER A 36 -4.53 -7.67 18.90
CA SER A 36 -3.65 -6.76 19.64
C SER A 36 -3.48 -5.41 18.92
N ALA A 37 -3.25 -4.33 19.66
CA ALA A 37 -2.98 -3.00 19.09
C ALA A 37 -1.78 -2.99 18.11
N LEU A 38 -0.82 -3.90 18.34
CA LEU A 38 0.35 -4.11 17.49
C LEU A 38 -0.01 -4.76 16.13
N GLU A 39 -0.86 -5.77 16.16
CA GLU A 39 -1.41 -6.42 14.96
C GLU A 39 -2.23 -5.41 14.14
N LEU A 40 -3.05 -4.59 14.80
CA LEU A 40 -3.81 -3.51 14.15
C LEU A 40 -2.88 -2.50 13.46
N THR A 41 -1.81 -2.08 14.14
CA THR A 41 -0.81 -1.16 13.58
C THR A 41 -0.12 -1.75 12.35
N ASN A 42 0.17 -3.05 12.37
CA ASN A 42 0.73 -3.75 11.21
C ASN A 42 -0.26 -3.81 10.04
N ILE A 43 -1.53 -4.14 10.29
CA ILE A 43 -2.58 -4.13 9.26
C ILE A 43 -2.74 -2.75 8.63
N ILE A 44 -2.65 -1.68 9.42
CA ILE A 44 -2.68 -0.30 8.94
C ILE A 44 -1.47 -0.02 8.04
N GLY A 45 -0.26 -0.41 8.46
CA GLY A 45 0.97 -0.27 7.68
C GLY A 45 0.90 -0.96 6.31
N VAL A 46 0.45 -2.22 6.29
CA VAL A 46 0.25 -3.01 5.06
C VAL A 46 -0.84 -2.38 4.18
N SER A 47 -1.93 -1.91 4.77
CA SER A 47 -3.01 -1.24 4.04
C SER A 47 -2.54 0.05 3.37
N LEU A 48 -1.67 0.83 4.04
CA LEU A 48 -1.02 2.01 3.47
C LEU A 48 -0.09 1.66 2.30
N MET A 49 0.66 0.56 2.38
CA MET A 49 1.47 0.09 1.24
C MET A 49 0.60 -0.24 0.03
N PHE A 50 -0.49 -0.99 0.23
CA PHE A 50 -1.44 -1.33 -0.84
C PHE A 50 -2.07 -0.07 -1.45
N PHE A 51 -2.37 0.92 -0.61
CA PHE A 51 -2.85 2.21 -1.07
C PHE A 51 -1.81 2.92 -1.94
N GLY A 52 -0.56 2.99 -1.47
CA GLY A 52 0.55 3.58 -2.22
C GLY A 52 0.87 2.84 -3.53
N LEU A 53 0.73 1.51 -3.56
CA LEU A 53 0.84 0.70 -4.78
C LEU A 53 -0.31 0.99 -5.76
N GLY A 54 -1.53 1.15 -5.24
CA GLY A 54 -2.69 1.56 -6.02
C GLY A 54 -2.53 2.95 -6.65
N LEU A 55 -1.75 3.84 -6.04
CA LEU A 55 -1.41 5.14 -6.63
C LEU A 55 -0.42 5.05 -7.81
N ALA A 56 0.24 3.92 -8.03
CA ALA A 56 1.10 3.69 -9.19
C ALA A 56 0.76 2.35 -9.88
N PRO A 57 -0.41 2.28 -10.55
CA PRO A 57 -0.87 1.05 -11.19
C PRO A 57 0.06 0.55 -12.30
N LYS A 58 0.90 1.43 -12.87
CA LYS A 58 1.91 1.08 -13.87
C LYS A 58 2.94 0.08 -13.38
N ILE A 59 3.17 -0.02 -12.07
CA ILE A 59 4.08 -1.00 -11.49
C ILE A 59 3.61 -2.42 -11.78
N PHE A 60 2.30 -2.66 -11.77
CA PHE A 60 1.72 -3.99 -12.04
C PHE A 60 1.84 -4.42 -13.51
N PHE A 61 1.95 -3.46 -14.43
CA PHE A 61 2.07 -3.72 -15.87
C PHE A 61 3.51 -3.63 -16.39
N THR A 62 4.45 -3.17 -15.55
CA THR A 62 5.86 -3.06 -15.93
C THR A 62 6.60 -4.32 -15.50
N PRO A 63 7.37 -4.97 -16.39
CA PRO A 63 8.15 -6.14 -16.02
C PRO A 63 9.21 -5.80 -14.97
N ILE A 64 9.43 -6.73 -14.02
CA ILE A 64 10.34 -6.55 -12.87
C ILE A 64 11.75 -6.13 -13.32
N LYS A 65 12.24 -6.66 -14.45
CA LYS A 65 13.55 -6.28 -15.02
C LYS A 65 13.62 -4.79 -15.41
N GLN A 66 12.52 -4.20 -15.86
CA GLN A 66 12.44 -2.77 -16.13
C GLN A 66 12.27 -1.96 -14.85
N LEU A 67 11.54 -2.47 -13.85
CA LEU A 67 11.38 -1.78 -12.56
C LEU A 67 12.72 -1.53 -11.84
N PHE A 68 13.68 -2.43 -11.98
CA PHE A 68 15.04 -2.29 -11.44
C PHE A 68 16.04 -1.60 -12.37
N SER A 69 15.60 -1.14 -13.55
CA SER A 69 16.49 -0.40 -14.45
C SER A 69 16.65 1.05 -13.99
N THR A 70 17.87 1.57 -14.04
CA THR A 70 18.23 2.97 -13.69
C THR A 70 17.38 4.03 -14.40
N THR A 71 16.84 3.71 -15.58
CA THR A 71 16.02 4.62 -16.40
C THR A 71 14.54 4.59 -16.02
N TYR A 72 14.09 3.65 -15.21
CA TYR A 72 12.68 3.55 -14.86
C TYR A 72 12.28 4.63 -13.86
N LYS A 73 11.48 5.58 -14.34
CA LYS A 73 10.71 6.46 -13.46
C LYS A 73 9.41 5.75 -13.11
N LEU A 74 9.24 5.51 -11.81
CA LEU A 74 7.93 5.29 -11.24
C LEU A 74 7.05 6.46 -11.71
N GLU A 75 5.90 6.15 -12.27
CA GLU A 75 4.92 7.16 -12.67
C GLU A 75 3.70 7.01 -11.79
N ALA A 76 3.73 7.73 -10.67
CA ALA A 76 2.58 7.85 -9.79
C ALA A 76 1.46 8.62 -10.48
N LEU A 77 0.24 8.23 -10.16
CA LEU A 77 -0.98 8.83 -10.68
C LEU A 77 -1.13 10.31 -10.26
N VAL A 78 -0.64 10.65 -9.07
CA VAL A 78 -0.76 11.97 -8.46
C VAL A 78 0.60 12.65 -8.37
N ASN A 79 1.53 12.08 -7.60
CA ASN A 79 2.88 12.61 -7.41
C ASN A 79 3.80 11.50 -6.90
N ASP A 80 4.95 11.33 -7.53
CA ASP A 80 5.92 10.28 -7.18
C ASP A 80 6.40 10.41 -5.74
N LYS A 81 6.59 11.64 -5.27
CA LYS A 81 6.98 11.90 -3.87
C LYS A 81 5.89 11.53 -2.86
N LEU A 82 4.62 11.78 -3.20
CA LEU A 82 3.50 11.40 -2.31
C LEU A 82 3.33 9.88 -2.27
N GLN A 83 3.39 9.24 -3.43
CA GLN A 83 3.28 7.79 -3.51
C GLN A 83 4.44 7.10 -2.76
N GLN A 84 5.68 7.54 -2.99
CA GLN A 84 6.84 7.04 -2.25
C GLN A 84 6.73 7.32 -0.76
N GLY A 85 6.27 8.52 -0.36
CA GLY A 85 6.06 8.85 1.05
C GLY A 85 5.04 7.95 1.74
N ILE A 86 3.93 7.62 1.07
CA ILE A 86 2.91 6.71 1.58
C ILE A 86 3.46 5.29 1.72
N VAL A 87 4.18 4.79 0.71
CA VAL A 87 4.76 3.43 0.76
C VAL A 87 5.84 3.33 1.83
N ILE A 88 6.73 4.32 1.92
CA ILE A 88 7.82 4.34 2.91
C ILE A 88 7.25 4.45 4.33
N SER A 89 6.27 5.32 4.56
CA SER A 89 5.63 5.43 5.88
C SER A 89 4.91 4.14 6.27
N GLY A 90 4.19 3.50 5.34
CA GLY A 90 3.61 2.16 5.56
C GLY A 90 4.67 1.10 5.91
N LEU A 91 5.81 1.12 5.21
CA LEU A 91 6.96 0.23 5.48
C LEU A 91 7.57 0.46 6.86
N SER A 92 7.83 1.70 7.23
CA SER A 92 8.37 2.02 8.55
C SER A 92 7.42 1.60 9.67
N ILE A 93 6.10 1.83 9.51
CA ILE A 93 5.08 1.43 10.48
C ILE A 93 5.02 -0.10 10.62
N SER A 94 4.95 -0.84 9.51
CA SER A 94 4.95 -2.32 9.57
C SER A 94 6.25 -2.88 10.13
N MET A 95 7.41 -2.28 9.81
CA MET A 95 8.69 -2.77 10.33
C MET A 95 8.80 -2.54 11.84
N PHE A 96 8.36 -1.37 12.32
CA PHE A 96 8.29 -1.09 13.76
C PHE A 96 7.31 -2.03 14.48
N ALA A 97 6.15 -2.28 13.88
CA ALA A 97 5.16 -3.20 14.43
C ALA A 97 5.70 -4.63 14.52
N LEU A 98 6.33 -5.15 13.45
CA LEU A 98 6.94 -6.48 13.49
C LEU A 98 8.07 -6.57 14.52
N PHE A 99 8.91 -5.55 14.61
CA PHE A 99 9.98 -5.50 15.60
C PHE A 99 9.44 -5.53 17.04
N ALA A 100 8.37 -4.78 17.31
CA ALA A 100 7.72 -4.74 18.62
C ALA A 100 6.86 -5.98 18.91
N GLN A 101 6.53 -6.82 17.93
CA GLN A 101 5.91 -8.14 18.17
C GLN A 101 6.93 -9.23 18.52
N ILE A 102 8.17 -9.10 18.03
CA ILE A 102 9.24 -10.10 18.23
C ILE A 102 9.95 -9.91 19.58
N MET A 103 10.00 -8.67 20.08
CA MET A 103 10.60 -8.30 21.38
C MET A 103 9.66 -8.59 22.54
#